data_AF-A0A7L1KV60-F1
#
_entry.id   AF-A0A7L1KV60-F1
#
_cell.length_a   1.000
_cell.length_b   1.000
_cell.length_c   1.000
_cell.angle_alpha   90.00
_cell.angle_beta   90.00
_cell.angle_gamma   90.00
#
_symmetry.space_group_name_H-M   'P 1'
#
loop_
_entity.id
_entity.type
_entity.pdbx_description
1 polymer ?
#
loop_
_entity_poly.entity_id
_entity_poly.type
_entity_poly.pdbx_seq_one_letter_code
_entity_poly.pdbx_strand_id
1 'polypeptide(L)'
;PDRFQLTFPLRTNYMYAKVKKSLPEMYAFSVCMWMKSNASPGMGTPFSYAVPGQANELVLIDRGAAWGTPASTTLTHHPQVAKLPFVINDGKWHHICVTWTTRDGVWEAYQDGTQTGSGENLAPYHPIKPQGVLVLGQEQVR
;
A
#
# COMPACT_ATOMS: atom_id res chain seq x y z
N PRO A 1 -21.65 9.66 0.67
CA PRO A 1 -21.72 8.79 -0.52
C PRO A 1 -20.45 7.93 -0.62
N ASP A 2 -20.64 6.62 -0.69
CA ASP A 2 -19.61 5.55 -0.74
C ASP A 2 -19.47 4.94 -2.14
N ARG A 3 -20.46 5.12 -3.01
CA ARG A 3 -20.46 4.67 -4.41
C ARG A 3 -19.73 5.66 -5.33
N PHE A 4 -18.40 5.71 -5.23
CA PHE A 4 -17.56 6.45 -6.17
C PHE A 4 -16.20 5.75 -6.36
N GLN A 5 -15.49 6.14 -7.40
CA GLN A 5 -14.10 5.74 -7.63
C GLN A 5 -13.24 6.97 -7.90
N LEU A 6 -11.96 6.87 -7.61
CA LEU A 6 -10.95 7.83 -8.06
C LEU A 6 -10.22 7.25 -9.27
N THR A 7 -9.89 8.10 -10.24
CA THR A 7 -9.17 7.68 -11.44
C THR A 7 -7.93 8.55 -11.60
N PHE A 8 -6.78 7.88 -11.72
CA PHE A 8 -5.47 8.50 -11.93
C PHE A 8 -5.02 8.13 -13.35
N PRO A 9 -5.36 8.93 -14.38
CA PRO A 9 -5.27 8.49 -15.78
C PRO A 9 -3.84 8.48 -16.32
N LEU A 10 -2.93 9.22 -15.70
CA LEU A 10 -1.55 9.40 -16.15
C LEU A 10 -0.61 9.39 -14.95
N ARG A 11 0.62 8.92 -15.18
CA ARG A 11 1.70 9.10 -14.21
C ARG A 11 2.10 10.56 -14.17
N THR A 12 1.98 11.16 -13.01
CA THR A 12 2.41 12.53 -12.73
C THR A 12 3.03 12.58 -11.35
N ASN A 13 3.62 13.71 -10.96
CA ASN A 13 4.11 13.98 -9.62
C ASN A 13 3.17 14.93 -8.83
N TYR A 14 1.98 15.26 -9.36
CA TYR A 14 1.07 16.23 -8.77
C TYR A 14 -0.38 15.75 -8.62
N MET A 15 -0.82 14.70 -9.31
CA MET A 15 -2.16 14.14 -9.11
C MET A 15 -2.16 13.19 -7.92
N TYR A 16 -2.90 13.56 -6.87
CA TYR A 16 -3.10 12.74 -5.68
C TYR A 16 -4.40 13.12 -4.97
N ALA A 17 -4.88 12.23 -4.10
CA ALA A 17 -5.94 12.56 -3.15
C ALA A 17 -5.40 12.50 -1.72
N LYS A 18 -5.55 13.61 -0.98
CA LYS A 18 -5.22 13.66 0.45
C LYS A 18 -6.43 13.23 1.27
N VAL A 19 -6.27 12.21 2.10
CA VAL A 19 -7.30 11.83 3.08
C VAL A 19 -7.37 12.91 4.16
N LYS A 20 -8.58 13.39 4.47
CA LYS A 20 -8.79 14.53 5.38
C LYS A 20 -8.37 14.23 6.82
N LYS A 21 -8.61 13.00 7.28
CA LYS A 21 -8.24 12.54 8.62
C LYS A 21 -6.87 11.88 8.57
N SER A 22 -6.07 12.15 9.59
CA SER A 22 -4.85 11.41 9.86
C SER A 22 -5.14 10.09 10.57
N LEU A 23 -4.14 9.23 10.67
CA LEU A 23 -4.22 7.96 11.39
C LEU A 23 -3.90 8.17 12.88
N PRO A 24 -4.56 7.42 13.77
CA PRO A 24 -4.13 7.31 15.16
C PRO A 24 -2.88 6.44 15.26
N GLU A 25 -2.37 6.27 16.48
CA GLU A 25 -1.35 5.26 16.74
C GLU A 25 -2.01 3.88 16.62
N MET A 26 -1.42 2.97 15.84
CA MET A 26 -2.02 1.65 15.58
C MET A 26 -1.02 0.53 15.85
N TYR A 27 -1.44 -0.39 16.72
CA TYR A 27 -0.71 -1.64 16.99
C TYR A 27 -1.09 -2.77 16.04
N ALA A 28 -2.20 -2.61 15.32
CA ALA A 28 -2.61 -3.48 14.24
C ALA A 28 -3.48 -2.68 13.28
N PHE A 29 -3.50 -3.06 12.00
CA PHE A 29 -4.40 -2.45 11.03
C PHE A 29 -4.91 -3.47 10.01
N SER A 30 -5.97 -3.07 9.33
CA SER A 30 -6.42 -3.70 8.10
C SER A 30 -6.72 -2.60 7.09
N VAL A 31 -6.12 -2.70 5.90
CA VAL A 31 -6.39 -1.78 4.78
C VAL A 31 -6.96 -2.58 3.64
N CYS A 32 -8.10 -2.15 3.11
CA CYS A 32 -8.78 -2.79 1.99
C CYS A 32 -9.13 -1.76 0.92
N MET A 33 -9.04 -2.15 -0.35
CA MET A 33 -9.47 -1.31 -1.46
C MET A 33 -9.86 -2.14 -2.69
N TRP A 34 -10.83 -1.61 -3.43
CA TRP A 34 -11.06 -2.00 -4.81
C TRP A 34 -10.11 -1.23 -5.72
N MET A 35 -9.49 -1.92 -6.66
CA MET A 35 -8.57 -1.33 -7.62
C MET A 35 -8.66 -1.98 -8.99
N LYS A 36 -8.32 -1.21 -10.02
CA LYS A 36 -8.28 -1.66 -11.41
C LYS A 36 -7.13 -0.95 -12.13
N SER A 37 -6.22 -1.71 -12.70
CA SER A 37 -5.07 -1.16 -13.45
C SER A 37 -4.71 -2.06 -14.62
N ASN A 38 -4.31 -1.45 -15.73
CA ASN A 38 -3.63 -2.09 -16.86
C ASN A 38 -2.27 -1.40 -17.15
N ALA A 39 -1.75 -0.62 -16.19
CA ALA A 39 -0.58 0.21 -16.37
C ALA A 39 0.71 -0.64 -16.40
N SER A 40 1.44 -0.58 -17.51
CA SER A 40 2.76 -1.19 -17.66
C SER A 40 3.88 -0.18 -17.32
N PRO A 41 5.02 -0.61 -16.72
CA PRO A 41 5.33 -1.97 -16.31
C PRO A 41 4.69 -2.40 -14.98
N GLY A 42 4.17 -1.48 -14.16
CA GLY A 42 3.45 -1.77 -12.92
C GLY A 42 2.59 -0.59 -12.48
N MET A 43 1.61 -0.79 -11.62
CA MET A 43 0.56 0.20 -11.35
C MET A 43 1.05 1.45 -10.61
N GLY A 44 2.14 1.38 -9.84
CA GLY A 44 2.63 2.50 -9.02
C GLY A 44 2.13 2.41 -7.57
N THR A 45 1.82 3.54 -6.95
CA THR A 45 1.59 3.61 -5.48
C THR A 45 0.13 3.91 -5.16
N PRO A 46 -0.72 2.88 -4.89
CA PRO A 46 -2.10 3.08 -4.48
C PRO A 46 -2.24 4.02 -3.28
N PHE A 47 -1.40 3.84 -2.26
CA PHE A 47 -1.37 4.74 -1.11
C PHE A 47 0.00 4.82 -0.46
N SER A 48 0.25 5.96 0.20
CA SER A 48 1.38 6.15 1.10
C SER A 48 0.94 6.96 2.33
N TYR A 49 1.54 6.65 3.46
CA TYR A 49 1.38 7.37 4.72
C TYR A 49 2.76 7.78 5.24
N ALA A 50 2.90 9.07 5.53
CA ALA A 50 4.14 9.67 5.97
C ALA A 50 3.94 10.40 7.30
N VAL A 51 4.90 10.29 8.20
CA VAL A 51 4.95 11.04 9.46
C VAL A 51 6.21 11.93 9.49
N PRO A 52 6.28 12.96 10.34
CA PRO A 52 7.47 13.77 10.46
C PRO A 52 8.74 12.92 10.70
N GLY A 53 9.71 13.05 9.80
CA GLY A 53 10.97 12.30 9.86
C GLY A 53 10.95 10.90 9.24
N GLN A 54 9.78 10.38 8.83
CA GLN A 54 9.66 9.10 8.12
C GLN A 54 8.60 9.19 7.02
N ALA A 55 9.05 9.30 5.77
CA ALA A 55 8.16 9.37 4.61
C ALA A 55 7.52 8.01 4.25
N ASN A 56 8.20 6.91 4.62
CA ASN A 56 7.79 5.54 4.32
C ASN A 56 7.23 4.84 5.56
N GLU A 57 6.39 5.53 6.33
CA GLU A 57 5.78 4.95 7.53
C GLU A 57 4.88 3.78 7.12
N LEU A 58 4.04 3.94 6.09
CA LEU A 58 3.32 2.83 5.49
C LEU A 58 3.08 3.08 4.00
N VAL A 59 3.54 2.19 3.13
CA VAL A 59 3.43 2.37 1.67
C VAL A 59 3.05 1.06 1.00
N LEU A 60 2.01 1.08 0.16
CA LEU A 60 1.74 0.00 -0.78
C LEU A 60 2.15 0.46 -2.17
N ILE A 61 3.02 -0.30 -2.81
CA ILE A 61 3.51 0.01 -4.15
C ILE A 61 3.54 -1.27 -5.01
N ASP A 62 3.05 -1.15 -6.24
CA ASP A 62 3.19 -2.15 -7.28
C ASP A 62 4.21 -1.67 -8.29
N ARG A 63 5.40 -2.27 -8.23
CA ARG A 63 6.51 -1.96 -9.12
C ARG A 63 6.49 -2.90 -10.30
N GLY A 64 6.62 -2.32 -11.47
CA GLY A 64 6.80 -3.09 -12.69
C GLY A 64 8.17 -3.73 -12.78
N ALA A 65 8.31 -4.69 -13.68
CA ALA A 65 9.61 -5.27 -13.98
C ALA A 65 10.55 -4.20 -14.54
N ALA A 66 11.75 -4.09 -13.98
CA ALA A 66 12.76 -3.12 -14.40
C ALA A 66 14.17 -3.69 -14.19
N TRP A 67 15.06 -3.58 -15.19
CA TRP A 67 16.49 -3.89 -15.06
C TRP A 67 16.80 -5.23 -14.37
N GLY A 68 16.13 -6.32 -14.79
CA GLY A 68 16.33 -7.66 -14.21
C GLY A 68 15.60 -7.92 -12.88
N THR A 69 14.88 -6.92 -12.33
CA THR A 69 13.98 -7.12 -11.19
C THR A 69 12.58 -7.49 -11.69
N PRO A 70 11.95 -8.56 -11.15
CA PRO A 70 10.60 -8.93 -11.52
C PRO A 70 9.58 -7.92 -10.96
N ALA A 71 8.43 -7.81 -11.63
CA ALA A 71 7.32 -7.03 -11.10
C ALA A 71 6.91 -7.57 -9.72
N SER A 72 6.59 -6.68 -8.79
CA SER A 72 6.12 -7.08 -7.46
C SER A 72 5.30 -5.98 -6.81
N THR A 73 4.23 -6.41 -6.14
CA THR A 73 3.54 -5.57 -5.17
C THR A 73 4.20 -5.75 -3.80
N THR A 74 4.47 -4.64 -3.11
CA THR A 74 5.15 -4.65 -1.81
C THR A 74 4.47 -3.74 -0.81
N LEU A 75 4.43 -4.16 0.44
CA LEU A 75 4.09 -3.31 1.59
C LEU A 75 5.39 -2.91 2.30
N THR A 76 5.62 -1.61 2.41
CA THR A 76 6.69 -1.04 3.23
C THR A 76 6.11 -0.57 4.56
N HIS A 77 6.76 -0.94 5.65
CA HIS A 77 6.50 -0.43 6.99
C HIS A 77 7.86 -0.23 7.69
N HIS A 78 8.26 1.03 7.85
CA HIS A 78 9.45 1.52 8.57
C HIS A 78 10.61 0.53 8.85
N PRO A 79 11.73 0.59 8.10
CA PRO A 79 11.90 0.68 6.65
C PRO A 79 11.81 -0.71 5.99
N GLN A 80 11.14 -1.66 6.64
CA GLN A 80 11.08 -3.05 6.21
C GLN A 80 10.06 -3.21 5.09
N VAL A 81 10.28 -4.22 4.23
CA VAL A 81 9.49 -4.45 3.01
C VAL A 81 9.05 -5.90 2.98
N ALA A 82 7.74 -6.11 2.81
CA ALA A 82 7.14 -7.41 2.52
C ALA A 82 6.69 -7.46 1.06
N LYS A 83 7.03 -8.55 0.36
CA LYS A 83 6.48 -8.83 -0.98
C LYS A 83 5.12 -9.48 -0.84
N LEU A 84 4.12 -8.90 -1.47
CA LEU A 84 2.75 -9.40 -1.46
C LEU A 84 2.46 -10.18 -2.76
N PRO A 85 1.83 -11.35 -2.67
CA PRO A 85 1.52 -12.19 -3.84
C PRO A 85 0.22 -11.72 -4.52
N PHE A 86 0.18 -10.44 -4.91
CA PHE A 86 -0.96 -9.88 -5.63
C PHE A 86 -0.73 -9.91 -7.15
N VAL A 87 -1.81 -10.18 -7.87
CA VAL A 87 -1.89 -10.10 -9.34
C VAL A 87 -3.05 -9.19 -9.68
N ILE A 88 -2.76 -7.89 -9.82
CA ILE A 88 -3.78 -6.82 -9.85
C ILE A 88 -3.68 -5.90 -11.07
N ASN A 89 -2.80 -6.24 -12.03
CA ASN A 89 -2.48 -5.41 -13.19
C ASN A 89 -2.96 -6.03 -14.52
N ASP A 90 -4.13 -6.66 -14.53
CA ASP A 90 -4.72 -7.34 -15.69
C ASP A 90 -5.87 -6.54 -16.35
N GLY A 91 -6.10 -5.30 -15.91
CA GLY A 91 -7.19 -4.45 -16.37
C GLY A 91 -8.56 -4.78 -15.79
N LYS A 92 -8.66 -5.63 -14.75
CA LYS A 92 -9.92 -5.95 -14.07
C LYS A 92 -9.96 -5.37 -12.65
N TRP A 93 -11.17 -5.36 -12.10
CA TRP A 93 -11.37 -4.98 -10.71
C TRP A 93 -10.94 -6.11 -9.79
N HIS A 94 -10.10 -5.78 -8.81
CA HIS A 94 -9.71 -6.66 -7.73
C HIS A 94 -9.99 -5.99 -6.38
N HIS A 95 -10.38 -6.78 -5.40
CA HIS A 95 -10.47 -6.35 -4.02
C HIS A 95 -9.27 -6.88 -3.25
N ILE A 96 -8.38 -6.00 -2.78
CA ILE A 96 -7.24 -6.41 -1.96
C ILE A 96 -7.44 -5.98 -0.51
N CYS A 97 -6.94 -6.79 0.41
CA CYS A 97 -6.75 -6.41 1.80
C CYS A 97 -5.37 -6.83 2.30
N VAL A 98 -4.79 -6.03 3.19
CA VAL A 98 -3.62 -6.41 3.97
C VAL A 98 -3.91 -6.18 5.44
N THR A 99 -3.67 -7.20 6.25
CA THR A 99 -3.69 -7.12 7.72
C THR A 99 -2.25 -7.10 8.22
N TRP A 100 -2.03 -6.43 9.35
CA TRP A 100 -0.73 -6.41 10.00
C TRP A 100 -0.86 -6.17 11.50
N THR A 101 0.06 -6.70 12.30
CA THR A 101 0.15 -6.47 13.75
C THR A 101 1.59 -6.23 14.23
N THR A 102 1.76 -5.39 15.24
CA THR A 102 3.05 -5.12 15.90
C THR A 102 3.65 -6.37 16.51
N ARG A 103 2.83 -7.35 16.90
CA ARG A 103 3.31 -8.60 17.50
C ARG A 103 3.99 -9.42 16.42
N ASP A 104 5.32 -9.49 16.51
CA ASP A 104 6.21 -10.21 15.60
C ASP A 104 6.13 -9.75 14.13
N GLY A 105 5.45 -8.63 13.87
CA GLY A 105 5.32 -8.06 12.52
C GLY A 105 4.55 -8.95 11.56
N VAL A 106 3.59 -9.73 12.07
CA VAL A 106 2.79 -10.66 11.26
C VAL A 106 1.87 -9.88 10.31
N TRP A 107 1.83 -10.29 9.06
CA TRP A 107 0.93 -9.75 8.03
C TRP A 107 0.26 -10.86 7.23
N GLU A 108 -0.92 -10.57 6.71
CA GLU A 108 -1.66 -11.44 5.79
C GLU A 108 -2.17 -10.62 4.60
N ALA A 109 -2.15 -11.22 3.42
CA ALA A 109 -2.57 -10.61 2.17
C ALA A 109 -3.76 -11.37 1.62
N TYR A 110 -4.80 -10.64 1.23
CA TYR A 110 -6.03 -11.17 0.64
C TYR A 110 -6.28 -10.53 -0.71
N GLN A 111 -6.63 -11.33 -1.70
CA GLN A 111 -7.09 -10.89 -3.01
C GLN A 111 -8.42 -11.56 -3.32
N ASP A 112 -9.41 -10.75 -3.72
CA ASP A 112 -10.76 -11.15 -4.09
C ASP A 112 -11.43 -12.03 -3.01
N GLY A 113 -11.17 -11.69 -1.75
CA GLY A 113 -11.71 -12.38 -0.57
C GLY A 113 -10.96 -13.64 -0.14
N THR A 114 -9.90 -14.03 -0.85
CA THR A 114 -9.08 -15.22 -0.53
C THR A 114 -7.71 -14.82 -0.02
N GLN A 115 -7.22 -15.47 1.05
CA GLN A 115 -5.85 -15.26 1.53
C GLN A 115 -4.84 -15.81 0.51
N THR A 116 -3.97 -14.95 0.00
CA THR A 116 -2.95 -15.31 -1.00
C THR A 116 -1.55 -15.37 -0.43
N GLY A 117 -1.32 -14.77 0.73
CA GLY A 117 -0.01 -14.80 1.38
C GLY A 117 -0.05 -14.39 2.84
N SER A 118 1.04 -14.67 3.52
CA SER A 118 1.29 -14.24 4.88
C SER A 118 2.79 -14.21 5.15
N GLY A 119 3.19 -13.50 6.19
CA GLY A 119 4.55 -13.49 6.66
C GLY A 119 4.67 -12.82 8.02
N GLU A 120 5.90 -12.66 8.47
CA GLU A 120 6.26 -12.09 9.76
C GLU A 120 7.48 -11.17 9.59
N ASN A 121 7.95 -10.59 10.69
CA ASN A 121 9.11 -9.68 10.72
C ASN A 121 8.95 -8.44 9.82
N LEU A 122 7.72 -7.95 9.63
CA LEU A 122 7.46 -6.64 9.04
C LEU A 122 7.24 -5.62 10.17
N ALA A 123 8.20 -4.73 10.39
CA ALA A 123 8.29 -3.73 11.45
C ALA A 123 7.80 -4.24 12.84
N PRO A 124 8.36 -5.36 13.36
CA PRO A 124 7.95 -5.89 14.65
C PRO A 124 8.17 -4.85 15.76
N TYR A 125 7.20 -4.77 16.67
CA TYR A 125 7.19 -3.85 17.82
C TYR A 125 7.26 -2.35 17.47
N HIS A 126 7.04 -1.97 16.21
CA HIS A 126 6.94 -0.58 15.78
C HIS A 126 5.47 -0.26 15.45
N PRO A 127 4.72 0.41 16.34
CA PRO A 127 3.36 0.86 16.04
C PRO A 127 3.38 1.89 14.90
N ILE A 128 2.32 1.90 14.09
CA ILE A 128 2.14 2.97 13.11
C ILE A 128 2.03 4.28 13.86
N LYS A 129 2.91 5.23 13.56
CA LYS A 129 2.94 6.53 14.21
C LYS A 129 1.69 7.37 13.87
N PRO A 130 1.13 8.11 14.83
CA PRO A 130 -0.05 8.93 14.61
C PRO A 130 0.27 10.21 13.83
N GLN A 131 -0.77 10.95 13.45
CA GLN A 131 -0.71 12.36 13.01
C GLN A 131 0.11 12.62 11.73
N GLY A 132 0.28 11.60 10.89
CA GLY A 132 0.86 11.71 9.55
C GLY A 132 -0.11 12.18 8.47
N VAL A 133 0.32 12.07 7.23
CA VAL A 133 -0.45 12.41 6.03
C VAL A 133 -0.65 11.17 5.18
N LEU A 134 -1.92 10.79 4.97
CA LEU A 134 -2.31 9.70 4.09
C LEU A 134 -2.69 10.24 2.71
N VAL A 135 -2.00 9.74 1.69
CA VAL A 135 -2.17 10.11 0.28
C VAL A 135 -2.51 8.88 -0.55
N LEU A 136 -3.41 9.05 -1.51
CA LEU A 136 -3.75 8.06 -2.54
C LEU A 136 -3.16 8.48 -3.89
N GLY A 137 -2.58 7.51 -4.61
CA GLY A 137 -2.06 7.68 -5.97
C GLY A 137 -0.62 8.20 -6.08
N GLN A 138 0.09 8.39 -4.96
CA GLN A 138 1.49 8.86 -4.95
C GLN A 138 2.30 8.22 -3.81
N GLU A 139 3.61 8.06 -4.06
CA GLU A 139 4.62 7.85 -3.03
C GLU A 139 5.05 9.21 -2.48
N GLN A 140 4.97 9.38 -1.16
CA GLN A 140 5.45 10.59 -0.50
C GLN A 140 6.98 10.52 -0.38
N VAL A 141 7.66 11.43 -1.06
CA VAL A 141 9.10 11.66 -0.92
C VAL A 141 9.33 12.93 -0.09
N ARG A 142 10.40 12.95 0.70
CA ARG A 142 10.78 14.10 1.50
C ARG A 142 11.44 15.18 0.65
#